data_AF-A0A5C2SAG1-F1
#
_entry.id   AF-A0A5C2SAG1-F1
#
_cell.length_a   1.000
_cell.length_b   1.000
_cell.length_c   1.000
_cell.angle_alpha   90.00
_cell.angle_beta   90.00
_cell.angle_gamma   90.00
#
_symmetry.space_group_name_H-M   'P 1'
#
loop_
_entity.id
_entity.type
_entity.pdbx_description
1 polymer ?
#
loop_
_entity_poly.entity_id
_entity_poly.type
_entity_poly.pdbx_seq_one_letter_code
_entity_poly.pdbx_strand_id
1 'polypeptide(L)'
;MATTTQTAPMMTIEVPVVTGDVLRAIDTPAVPPPSLSPPPAVSTTTTAAKKSHRRMSSSASEGSKTTNGPGHRRSSSAASDMAKAAGIDIEAVSMAEARKIMSEEHKILGFRPPHGSFAAEVQSMAAKHPDGKPGAAVDTGKLKEIAREDALRILAERKTSTGADKDALPVVGTKTTNGNGLHTAPARHSPPNPGVNLNTISAADARVLMSHEHKALGFRPPPGSLAAEAQSAAARHPEGDGTHFDDDTLRDIAFRDAERIKADRELNMIGEINVSAVGKEGASEIQSAEDKALGHSAPSGSLAAEAQSAGDKHPQGGTFDPTTDAVALEAVKDAARKEGEELRAAESTSSTVVPSAAAPAPEKKEKGTENTVQTDALTEEPPSVVRGVTTSPPLNRTETADSLEIVCDVLA
;
A
#
# COMPACT_ATOMS: atom_id res chain seq x y z
N MET A 1 -46.45 44.05 -39.65
CA MET A 1 -45.95 43.56 -38.34
C MET A 1 -44.57 44.15 -38.15
N ALA A 2 -44.44 45.12 -37.25
CA ALA A 2 -43.19 45.85 -37.04
C ALA A 2 -42.41 45.19 -35.90
N THR A 3 -41.19 44.75 -36.20
CA THR A 3 -40.30 44.08 -35.25
C THR A 3 -39.45 45.13 -34.53
N THR A 4 -39.69 45.31 -33.23
CA THR A 4 -38.92 46.23 -32.38
C THR A 4 -37.70 45.52 -31.84
N THR A 5 -36.51 45.92 -32.29
CA THR A 5 -35.21 45.47 -31.76
C THR A 5 -34.91 46.22 -30.46
N GLN A 6 -34.79 45.47 -29.35
CA GLN A 6 -34.47 46.00 -28.03
C GLN A 6 -32.96 45.89 -27.79
N THR A 7 -32.27 47.03 -27.82
CA THR A 7 -30.83 47.15 -27.52
C THR A 7 -30.62 47.16 -26.01
N ALA A 8 -29.81 46.24 -25.49
CA ALA A 8 -29.46 46.17 -24.07
C ALA A 8 -28.41 47.24 -23.69
N PRO A 9 -28.50 47.84 -22.48
CA PRO A 9 -27.53 48.83 -22.02
C PRO A 9 -26.21 48.17 -21.58
N MET A 10 -25.10 48.64 -22.14
CA MET A 10 -23.75 48.31 -21.68
C MET A 10 -23.48 49.02 -20.35
N MET A 11 -23.23 48.28 -19.28
CA MET A 11 -22.70 48.84 -18.03
C MET A 11 -21.18 48.93 -18.12
N THR A 12 -20.66 50.16 -18.14
CA THR A 12 -19.25 50.47 -17.99
C THR A 12 -18.88 50.47 -16.52
N ILE A 13 -18.10 49.48 -16.08
CA ILE A 13 -17.53 49.44 -14.73
C ILE A 13 -16.22 50.23 -14.77
N GLU A 14 -16.22 51.44 -14.22
CA GLU A 14 -14.99 52.18 -13.91
C GLU A 14 -14.31 51.53 -12.71
N VAL A 15 -13.08 51.05 -12.91
CA VAL A 15 -12.20 50.54 -11.85
C VAL A 15 -11.27 51.70 -11.43
N PRO A 16 -11.30 52.17 -10.17
CA PRO A 16 -10.39 53.20 -9.72
C PRO A 16 -8.96 52.64 -9.59
N VAL A 17 -8.04 53.23 -10.34
CA VAL A 17 -6.61 52.97 -10.23
C VAL A 17 -6.09 53.63 -8.95
N VAL A 18 -5.87 52.84 -7.92
CA VAL A 18 -5.17 53.27 -6.69
C VAL A 18 -3.68 53.06 -6.91
N THR A 19 -3.00 54.11 -7.38
CA THR A 19 -1.54 54.22 -7.28
C THR A 19 -1.17 54.53 -5.83
N GLY A 20 -0.97 53.47 -5.04
CA GLY A 20 -0.49 53.54 -3.67
C GLY A 20 0.83 52.82 -3.53
N ASP A 21 1.91 53.60 -3.48
CA ASP A 21 3.28 53.19 -3.19
C ASP A 21 3.36 52.78 -1.71
N VAL A 22 3.32 51.47 -1.42
CA VAL A 22 3.34 50.93 -0.05
C VAL A 22 4.72 50.34 0.22
N LEU A 23 5.69 51.23 0.48
CA LEU A 23 6.94 50.89 1.15
C LEU A 23 6.65 50.60 2.63
N ARG A 24 6.25 49.37 2.94
CA ARG A 24 6.23 48.89 4.34
C ARG A 24 7.65 48.59 4.78
N ALA A 25 8.19 49.47 5.61
CA ALA A 25 9.30 49.18 6.50
C ALA A 25 8.90 47.98 7.39
N ILE A 26 9.57 46.85 7.20
CA ILE A 26 9.49 45.69 8.09
C ILE A 26 10.48 45.89 9.23
N ASP A 27 10.06 46.60 10.27
CA ASP A 27 10.72 46.54 11.57
C ASP A 27 10.48 45.14 12.15
N THR A 28 11.48 44.26 11.98
CA THR A 28 11.48 42.93 12.58
C THR A 28 12.06 43.04 13.99
N PRO A 29 11.32 42.68 15.05
CA PRO A 29 11.88 42.69 16.39
C PRO A 29 12.95 41.60 16.52
N ALA A 30 14.16 42.00 16.91
CA ALA A 30 15.27 41.11 17.17
C ALA A 30 14.90 40.13 18.31
N VAL A 31 14.69 38.87 17.96
CA VAL A 31 14.49 37.77 18.93
C VAL A 31 15.87 37.34 19.44
N PRO A 32 16.14 37.40 20.76
CA PRO A 32 17.41 36.94 21.32
C PRO A 32 17.53 35.40 21.21
N PRO A 33 18.74 34.87 20.98
CA PRO A 33 18.95 33.43 20.87
C PRO A 33 18.67 32.71 22.20
N PRO A 34 18.18 31.46 22.17
CA PRO A 34 17.91 30.69 23.38
C PRO A 34 19.21 30.42 24.16
N SER A 35 19.16 30.63 25.47
CA SER A 35 20.27 30.36 26.36
C SER A 35 20.53 28.85 26.48
N LEU A 36 21.76 28.46 26.16
CA LEU A 36 22.26 27.10 26.35
C LEU A 36 22.26 26.76 27.84
N SER A 37 21.36 25.86 28.23
CA SER A 37 21.38 25.25 29.55
C SER A 37 22.47 24.17 29.60
N PRO A 38 23.30 24.11 30.65
CA PRO A 38 24.36 23.11 30.77
C PRO A 38 23.79 21.71 31.04
N PRO A 39 24.42 20.64 30.52
CA PRO A 39 23.96 19.27 30.72
C PRO A 39 24.17 18.80 32.16
N PRO A 40 23.31 17.90 32.68
CA PRO A 40 23.44 17.36 34.03
C PRO A 40 24.66 16.43 34.17
N ALA A 41 25.33 16.54 35.31
CA ALA A 41 26.52 15.79 35.67
C ALA A 41 26.26 14.27 35.73
N VAL A 42 26.99 13.52 34.92
CA VAL A 42 26.98 12.05 34.92
C VAL A 42 27.77 11.56 36.12
N SER A 43 27.07 10.87 37.03
CA SER A 43 27.67 10.21 38.20
C SER A 43 28.31 8.89 37.77
N THR A 44 29.64 8.80 37.89
CA THR A 44 30.41 7.58 37.71
C THR A 44 30.22 6.66 38.92
N THR A 45 29.54 5.53 38.73
CA THR A 45 29.54 4.43 39.70
C THR A 45 30.27 3.20 39.15
N THR A 46 31.35 2.91 39.87
CA THR A 46 32.22 1.75 39.94
C THR A 46 31.59 0.36 39.70
N THR A 47 32.24 -0.38 38.81
CA THR A 47 32.67 -1.80 38.91
C THR A 47 31.88 -2.79 39.78
N ALA A 48 31.32 -3.84 39.14
CA ALA A 48 31.20 -5.16 39.75
C ALA A 48 31.20 -6.30 38.69
N ALA A 49 31.88 -7.38 39.06
CA ALA A 49 32.36 -8.49 38.25
C ALA A 49 31.31 -9.57 37.90
N LYS A 50 31.73 -10.48 36.98
CA LYS A 50 31.26 -11.87 36.74
C LYS A 50 29.84 -11.97 36.10
N LYS A 51 29.58 -12.83 35.11
CA LYS A 51 29.98 -14.22 34.96
C LYS A 51 29.73 -14.71 33.51
N SER A 52 30.68 -15.52 33.05
CA SER A 52 30.71 -16.29 31.80
C SER A 52 29.45 -17.12 31.52
N HIS A 53 28.93 -17.04 30.28
CA HIS A 53 28.31 -18.17 29.57
C HIS A 53 28.61 -18.08 28.06
N ARG A 54 29.84 -18.49 27.70
CA ARG A 54 30.28 -18.73 26.33
C ARG A 54 29.82 -20.13 25.92
N ARG A 55 28.64 -20.25 25.28
CA ARG A 55 28.22 -21.50 24.61
C ARG A 55 28.94 -21.60 23.26
N MET A 56 30.03 -22.36 23.26
CA MET A 56 30.65 -22.88 22.03
C MET A 56 29.75 -24.01 21.52
N SER A 57 29.21 -23.86 20.31
CA SER A 57 28.70 -24.98 19.52
C SER A 57 29.39 -24.96 18.16
N SER A 58 30.60 -25.51 18.15
CA SER A 58 31.31 -25.93 16.95
C SER A 58 30.78 -27.29 16.53
N SER A 59 29.90 -27.33 15.53
CA SER A 59 29.55 -28.57 14.83
C SER A 59 30.34 -28.62 13.53
N ALA A 60 31.50 -29.27 13.59
CA ALA A 60 32.17 -29.80 12.42
C ALA A 60 31.28 -30.87 11.80
N SER A 61 30.73 -30.61 10.61
CA SER A 61 30.04 -31.62 9.81
C SER A 61 31.03 -32.21 8.80
N GLU A 62 31.67 -33.30 9.20
CA GLU A 62 32.39 -34.18 8.29
C GLU A 62 31.42 -34.84 7.29
N GLY A 63 31.96 -35.12 6.10
CA GLY A 63 31.21 -35.45 4.90
C GLY A 63 30.31 -36.68 5.02
N SER A 64 29.00 -36.44 4.94
CA SER A 64 28.01 -37.47 4.64
C SER A 64 27.88 -37.60 3.12
N LYS A 65 28.51 -38.64 2.58
CA LYS A 65 28.36 -39.11 1.21
C LYS A 65 26.98 -39.77 1.10
N THR A 66 25.94 -38.97 0.90
CA THR A 66 24.57 -39.44 0.75
C THR A 66 24.39 -40.12 -0.61
N THR A 67 24.23 -41.44 -0.58
CA THR A 67 23.69 -42.22 -1.69
C THR A 67 22.21 -41.87 -1.86
N ASN A 68 21.84 -41.41 -3.06
CA ASN A 68 20.50 -40.99 -3.46
C ASN A 68 19.44 -42.09 -3.22
N GLY A 69 18.71 -41.99 -2.11
CA GLY A 69 17.46 -42.74 -1.89
C GLY A 69 16.28 -42.05 -2.61
N PRO A 70 15.30 -42.80 -3.16
CA PRO A 70 14.17 -42.26 -3.89
C PRO A 70 13.08 -41.77 -2.92
N GLY A 71 13.38 -40.72 -2.15
CA GLY A 71 12.45 -40.11 -1.21
C GLY A 71 12.19 -38.66 -1.58
N HIS A 72 10.97 -38.34 -2.02
CA HIS A 72 10.54 -37.00 -2.40
C HIS A 72 11.52 -36.30 -3.35
N ARG A 73 11.49 -36.73 -4.63
CA ARG A 73 11.83 -35.81 -5.71
C ARG A 73 10.91 -34.61 -5.53
N ARG A 74 11.42 -33.55 -4.90
CA ARG A 74 10.90 -32.20 -5.14
C ARG A 74 10.80 -32.13 -6.64
N SER A 75 9.56 -32.05 -7.15
CA SER A 75 9.29 -31.83 -8.55
C SER A 75 10.35 -30.86 -9.05
N SER A 76 11.12 -31.25 -10.07
CA SER A 76 12.03 -30.32 -10.73
C SER A 76 11.24 -29.04 -10.91
N SER A 77 11.70 -27.96 -10.27
CA SER A 77 11.06 -26.67 -10.43
C SER A 77 11.07 -26.38 -11.93
N ALA A 78 10.00 -25.78 -12.45
CA ALA A 78 9.91 -25.41 -13.86
C ALA A 78 11.17 -24.64 -14.32
N ALA A 79 11.75 -23.85 -13.41
CA ALA A 79 13.04 -23.18 -13.56
C ALA A 79 14.23 -24.12 -13.85
N SER A 80 14.35 -25.24 -13.12
CA SER A 80 15.37 -26.26 -13.34
C SER A 80 15.25 -26.90 -14.72
N ASP A 81 14.00 -27.16 -15.14
CA ASP A 81 13.71 -27.77 -16.44
C ASP A 81 14.03 -26.81 -17.60
N MET A 82 13.80 -25.49 -17.45
CA MET A 82 14.18 -24.48 -18.45
C MET A 82 15.70 -24.40 -18.63
N ALA A 83 16.46 -24.38 -17.54
CA ALA A 83 17.93 -24.35 -17.62
C ALA A 83 18.49 -25.59 -18.30
N LYS A 84 17.93 -26.76 -17.94
CA LYS A 84 18.32 -28.05 -18.51
C LYS A 84 17.97 -28.14 -19.99
N ALA A 85 16.81 -27.61 -20.41
CA ALA A 85 16.42 -27.52 -21.81
C ALA A 85 17.39 -26.65 -22.63
N ALA A 86 17.90 -25.57 -22.03
CA ALA A 86 18.93 -24.71 -22.64
C ALA A 86 20.35 -25.28 -22.56
N GLY A 87 20.54 -26.44 -21.92
CA GLY A 87 21.85 -27.08 -21.73
C GLY A 87 22.77 -26.32 -20.79
N ILE A 88 22.23 -25.53 -19.86
CA ILE A 88 23.00 -24.73 -18.89
C ILE A 88 23.06 -25.47 -17.56
N ASP A 89 24.28 -25.63 -17.04
CA ASP A 89 24.50 -26.14 -15.69
C ASP A 89 24.34 -25.02 -14.66
N ILE A 90 23.23 -25.06 -13.90
CA ILE A 90 22.94 -24.06 -12.85
C ILE A 90 24.00 -24.10 -11.73
N GLU A 91 24.61 -25.25 -11.47
CA GLU A 91 25.61 -25.40 -10.41
C GLU A 91 26.93 -24.69 -10.73
N ALA A 92 27.17 -24.38 -12.00
CA ALA A 92 28.35 -23.65 -12.45
C ALA A 92 28.26 -22.13 -12.22
N VAL A 93 27.05 -21.61 -11.95
CA VAL A 93 26.80 -20.16 -11.87
C VAL A 93 27.36 -19.56 -10.58
N SER A 94 28.11 -18.47 -10.71
CA SER A 94 28.66 -17.71 -9.58
C SER A 94 27.61 -16.82 -8.90
N MET A 95 27.88 -16.39 -7.66
CA MET A 95 26.98 -15.48 -6.93
C MET A 95 26.81 -14.12 -7.64
N ALA A 96 27.84 -13.67 -8.37
CA ALA A 96 27.79 -12.43 -9.14
C ALA A 96 26.83 -12.54 -10.34
N GLU A 97 26.83 -13.68 -11.03
CA GLU A 97 25.92 -13.95 -12.15
C GLU A 97 24.49 -14.16 -11.67
N ALA A 98 24.29 -14.88 -10.56
CA ALA A 98 22.98 -15.04 -9.93
C ALA A 98 22.33 -13.68 -9.61
N ARG A 99 23.10 -12.71 -9.11
CA ARG A 99 22.61 -11.34 -8.87
C ARG A 99 22.20 -10.63 -10.16
N LYS A 100 22.94 -10.83 -11.26
CA LYS A 100 22.58 -10.26 -12.57
C LYS A 100 21.27 -10.86 -13.10
N ILE A 101 21.08 -12.17 -12.95
CA ILE A 101 19.84 -12.88 -13.32
C ILE A 101 18.66 -12.35 -12.50
N MET A 102 18.82 -12.24 -11.18
CA MET A 102 17.80 -11.68 -10.29
C MET A 102 17.43 -10.24 -10.65
N SER A 103 18.41 -9.41 -10.99
CA SER A 103 18.16 -8.04 -11.44
C SER A 103 17.43 -7.98 -12.78
N GLU A 104 17.74 -8.90 -13.71
CA GLU A 104 17.09 -8.96 -15.02
C GLU A 104 15.61 -9.39 -14.88
N GLU A 105 15.35 -10.43 -14.08
CA GLU A 105 13.99 -10.91 -13.83
C GLU A 105 13.16 -9.84 -13.08
N HIS A 106 13.75 -9.19 -12.06
CA HIS A 106 13.12 -8.08 -11.36
C HIS A 106 12.77 -6.91 -12.30
N LYS A 107 13.66 -6.57 -13.23
CA LYS A 107 13.44 -5.48 -14.19
C LYS A 107 12.22 -5.73 -15.07
N ILE A 108 11.93 -7.00 -15.40
CA ILE A 108 10.80 -7.39 -16.25
C ILE A 108 9.52 -7.53 -15.44
N LEU A 109 9.60 -8.13 -14.25
CA LEU A 109 8.45 -8.29 -13.35
C LEU A 109 7.99 -6.96 -12.74
N GLY A 110 8.91 -6.03 -12.48
CA GLY A 110 8.66 -4.80 -11.72
C GLY A 110 8.54 -5.01 -10.20
N PHE A 111 8.71 -6.25 -9.73
CA PHE A 111 8.74 -6.63 -8.32
C PHE A 111 9.76 -7.76 -8.10
N ARG A 112 10.20 -7.95 -6.85
CA ARG A 112 11.21 -8.96 -6.51
C ARG A 112 10.77 -10.35 -6.98
N PRO A 113 11.64 -11.12 -7.67
CA PRO A 113 11.30 -12.46 -8.15
C PRO A 113 10.71 -13.34 -7.05
N PRO A 114 9.60 -14.05 -7.29
CA PRO A 114 8.97 -14.91 -6.29
C PRO A 114 9.84 -16.13 -6.00
N HIS A 115 9.59 -16.79 -4.86
CA HIS A 115 10.23 -18.06 -4.55
C HIS A 115 9.83 -19.13 -5.60
N GLY A 116 10.80 -19.92 -6.05
CA GLY A 116 10.57 -20.92 -7.11
C GLY A 116 10.71 -20.39 -8.53
N SER A 117 10.98 -19.09 -8.70
CA SER A 117 11.47 -18.53 -9.98
C SER A 117 12.88 -19.02 -10.32
N PHE A 118 13.25 -18.86 -11.59
CA PHE A 118 14.58 -19.14 -12.09
C PHE A 118 15.66 -18.36 -11.35
N ALA A 119 15.49 -17.05 -11.13
CA ALA A 119 16.45 -16.27 -10.35
C ALA A 119 16.61 -16.77 -8.91
N ALA A 120 15.50 -17.11 -8.24
CA ALA A 120 15.55 -17.60 -6.86
C ALA A 120 16.28 -18.95 -6.77
N GLU A 121 16.08 -19.84 -7.74
CA GLU A 121 16.76 -21.13 -7.79
C GLU A 121 18.26 -20.97 -8.06
N VAL A 122 18.63 -20.18 -9.07
CA VAL A 122 20.04 -19.90 -9.39
C VAL A 122 20.76 -19.26 -8.20
N GLN A 123 20.12 -18.32 -7.50
CA GLN A 123 20.68 -17.73 -6.28
C GLN A 123 20.89 -18.78 -5.17
N SER A 124 19.94 -19.70 -5.01
CA SER A 124 20.06 -20.77 -4.00
C SER A 124 21.19 -21.76 -4.31
N MET A 125 21.48 -22.00 -5.58
CA MET A 125 22.60 -22.85 -6.01
C MET A 125 23.93 -22.11 -5.92
N ALA A 126 23.99 -20.86 -6.39
CA ALA A 126 25.17 -20.02 -6.29
C ALA A 126 25.56 -19.73 -4.83
N ALA A 127 24.59 -19.71 -3.89
CA ALA A 127 24.88 -19.59 -2.47
C ALA A 127 25.68 -20.79 -1.91
N LYS A 128 25.59 -21.97 -2.54
CA LYS A 128 26.41 -23.15 -2.19
C LYS A 128 27.81 -23.08 -2.78
N HIS A 129 27.96 -22.41 -3.93
CA HIS A 129 29.21 -22.25 -4.66
C HIS A 129 29.40 -20.78 -5.05
N PRO A 130 29.78 -19.90 -4.09
CA PRO A 130 29.78 -18.45 -4.32
C PRO A 130 30.71 -18.04 -5.47
N ASP A 131 31.81 -18.75 -5.66
CA ASP A 131 32.81 -18.50 -6.70
C ASP A 131 32.48 -19.17 -8.05
N GLY A 132 31.38 -19.93 -8.12
CA GLY A 132 31.07 -20.78 -9.27
C GLY A 132 31.97 -22.01 -9.35
N LYS A 133 31.68 -22.90 -10.31
CA LYS A 133 32.49 -24.12 -10.51
C LYS A 133 33.71 -23.79 -11.39
N PRO A 134 34.94 -23.97 -10.90
CA PRO A 134 36.13 -23.63 -11.67
C PRO A 134 36.20 -24.47 -12.95
N GLY A 135 36.34 -23.80 -14.09
CA GLY A 135 36.51 -24.44 -15.41
C GLY A 135 35.23 -24.63 -16.23
N ALA A 136 34.04 -24.28 -15.69
CA ALA A 136 32.80 -24.24 -16.45
C ALA A 136 32.50 -22.81 -16.90
N ALA A 137 32.70 -22.50 -18.18
CA ALA A 137 32.28 -21.21 -18.74
C ALA A 137 30.77 -21.20 -18.91
N VAL A 138 30.07 -20.34 -18.18
CA VAL A 138 28.61 -20.19 -18.29
C VAL A 138 28.27 -19.09 -19.28
N ASP A 139 27.37 -19.38 -20.22
CA ASP A 139 26.89 -18.40 -21.18
C ASP A 139 25.89 -17.43 -20.51
N THR A 140 26.42 -16.30 -20.05
CA THR A 140 25.63 -15.25 -19.38
C THR A 140 24.53 -14.64 -20.27
N GLY A 141 24.64 -14.76 -21.60
CA GLY A 141 23.61 -14.28 -22.54
C GLY A 141 22.37 -15.15 -22.43
N LYS A 142 22.54 -16.47 -22.54
CA LYS A 142 21.44 -17.44 -22.42
C LYS A 142 20.80 -17.45 -21.03
N LEU A 143 21.60 -17.30 -19.97
CA LEU A 143 21.08 -17.15 -18.60
C LEU A 143 20.10 -15.98 -18.46
N LYS A 144 20.44 -14.83 -19.07
CA LYS A 144 19.54 -13.67 -19.06
C LYS A 144 18.28 -13.93 -19.87
N GLU A 145 18.40 -14.57 -21.04
CA GLU A 145 17.26 -14.93 -21.89
C GLU A 145 16.25 -15.82 -21.14
N ILE A 146 16.71 -16.88 -20.47
CA ILE A 146 15.88 -17.76 -19.64
C ILE A 146 15.20 -16.98 -18.52
N ALA A 147 15.92 -16.05 -17.87
CA ALA A 147 15.33 -15.19 -16.85
C ALA A 147 14.19 -14.31 -17.41
N ARG A 148 14.31 -13.85 -18.66
CA ARG A 148 13.23 -13.10 -19.31
C ARG A 148 12.03 -13.99 -19.60
N GLU A 149 12.26 -15.19 -20.09
CA GLU A 149 11.21 -16.16 -20.37
C GLU A 149 10.45 -16.55 -19.10
N ASP A 150 11.16 -16.82 -18.00
CA ASP A 150 10.53 -17.16 -16.72
C ASP A 150 9.73 -15.98 -16.15
N ALA A 151 10.25 -14.75 -16.24
CA ALA A 151 9.50 -13.54 -15.88
C ALA A 151 8.19 -13.42 -16.68
N LEU A 152 8.23 -13.67 -17.99
CA LEU A 152 7.04 -13.63 -18.84
C LEU A 152 6.05 -14.75 -18.49
N ARG A 153 6.53 -15.96 -18.18
CA ARG A 153 5.71 -17.07 -17.68
C ARG A 153 4.99 -16.68 -16.40
N ILE A 154 5.70 -16.14 -15.41
CA ILE A 154 5.13 -15.68 -14.13
C ILE A 154 4.07 -14.59 -14.37
N LEU A 155 4.32 -13.63 -15.27
CA LEU A 155 3.32 -12.61 -15.60
C LEU A 155 2.07 -13.23 -16.24
N ALA A 156 2.21 -14.24 -17.10
CA ALA A 156 1.08 -14.96 -17.69
C ALA A 156 0.31 -15.79 -16.65
N GLU A 157 1.01 -16.49 -15.76
CA GLU A 157 0.43 -17.22 -14.63
C GLU A 157 -0.32 -16.28 -13.69
N ARG A 158 0.23 -15.10 -13.38
CA ARG A 158 -0.49 -14.10 -12.58
C ARG A 158 -1.71 -13.56 -13.31
N LYS A 159 -1.63 -13.29 -14.62
CA LYS A 159 -2.81 -12.84 -15.39
C LYS A 159 -3.95 -13.86 -15.40
N THR A 160 -3.63 -15.15 -15.41
CA THR A 160 -4.62 -16.24 -15.41
C THR A 160 -5.10 -16.61 -14.00
N SER A 161 -4.19 -16.64 -13.01
CA SER A 161 -4.52 -16.92 -11.60
C SER A 161 -5.32 -15.80 -10.94
N THR A 162 -5.13 -14.55 -11.33
CA THR A 162 -5.91 -13.41 -10.82
C THR A 162 -7.28 -13.29 -11.53
N GLY A 163 -7.74 -14.36 -12.19
CA GLY A 163 -8.92 -14.36 -13.07
C GLY A 163 -9.93 -15.47 -12.83
N ALA A 164 -9.77 -16.34 -11.83
CA ALA A 164 -10.75 -17.37 -11.51
C ALA A 164 -11.94 -16.87 -10.65
N ASP A 165 -11.88 -15.64 -10.13
CA ASP A 165 -13.02 -14.90 -9.56
C ASP A 165 -13.37 -13.68 -10.45
N LYS A 166 -13.68 -13.93 -11.73
CA LYS A 166 -13.99 -12.86 -12.71
C LYS A 166 -15.32 -13.06 -13.46
N ASP A 167 -16.38 -13.36 -12.71
CA ASP A 167 -17.77 -13.10 -13.16
C ASP A 167 -18.19 -11.62 -12.99
N ALA A 168 -17.23 -10.70 -12.83
CA ALA A 168 -17.47 -9.26 -12.86
C ALA A 168 -16.60 -8.56 -13.92
N LEU A 169 -16.94 -8.79 -15.20
CA LEU A 169 -16.98 -7.86 -16.35
C LEU A 169 -15.80 -6.88 -16.65
N PRO A 170 -15.70 -6.30 -17.88
CA PRO A 170 -14.49 -6.44 -18.68
C PRO A 170 -13.52 -5.25 -18.73
N VAL A 171 -12.24 -5.64 -18.85
CA VAL A 171 -11.16 -5.15 -19.73
C VAL A 171 -11.47 -3.96 -20.65
N VAL A 172 -10.83 -2.81 -20.35
CA VAL A 172 -10.01 -1.94 -21.24
C VAL A 172 -9.09 -1.16 -20.26
N GLY A 173 -7.76 -1.27 -20.18
CA GLY A 173 -6.74 -1.25 -21.21
C GLY A 173 -5.90 0.02 -21.01
N THR A 174 -4.81 -0.04 -20.23
CA THR A 174 -3.49 0.60 -20.47
C THR A 174 -2.58 0.49 -19.26
N LYS A 175 -1.29 0.52 -19.57
CA LYS A 175 -0.13 0.06 -18.79
C LYS A 175 0.71 1.28 -18.44
N THR A 176 0.93 1.56 -17.15
CA THR A 176 2.04 2.40 -16.69
C THR A 176 2.46 1.99 -15.28
N THR A 177 3.68 1.48 -15.19
CA THR A 177 4.42 1.16 -13.96
C THR A 177 5.36 2.33 -13.65
N ASN A 178 5.34 2.87 -12.43
CA ASN A 178 6.47 3.62 -11.89
C ASN A 178 6.61 3.32 -10.39
N GLY A 179 7.73 2.68 -10.04
CA GLY A 179 8.11 2.39 -8.66
C GLY A 179 8.81 3.58 -8.02
N ASN A 180 8.42 3.90 -6.79
CA ASN A 180 9.32 4.40 -5.77
C ASN A 180 8.77 3.98 -4.41
N GLY A 181 9.35 2.94 -3.84
CA GLY A 181 8.97 2.41 -2.54
C GLY A 181 9.53 3.30 -1.43
N LEU A 182 8.69 4.19 -0.90
CA LEU A 182 8.77 4.65 0.49
C LEU A 182 7.38 5.13 0.90
N HIS A 183 6.70 4.34 1.74
CA HIS A 183 5.45 4.66 2.45
C HIS A 183 4.32 5.29 1.61
N THR A 184 3.84 4.61 0.57
CA THR A 184 2.49 4.88 0.07
C THR A 184 1.49 4.18 0.97
N ALA A 185 0.66 4.98 1.65
CA ALA A 185 -0.58 4.56 2.29
C ALA A 185 -1.38 3.64 1.34
N PRO A 186 -2.23 2.73 1.87
CA PRO A 186 -3.01 1.80 1.04
C PRO A 186 -3.64 2.56 -0.11
N ALA A 187 -3.29 2.16 -1.33
CA ALA A 187 -3.76 2.78 -2.56
C ALA A 187 -5.28 2.69 -2.56
N ARG A 188 -5.93 3.77 -2.08
CA ARG A 188 -7.33 4.03 -2.41
C ARG A 188 -7.39 3.95 -3.92
N HIS A 189 -8.19 3.02 -4.43
CA HIS A 189 -8.29 2.72 -5.85
C HIS A 189 -8.81 3.97 -6.58
N SER A 190 -7.92 4.90 -6.90
CA SER A 190 -8.21 5.99 -7.82
C SER A 190 -8.50 5.32 -9.17
N PRO A 191 -9.68 5.51 -9.77
CA PRO A 191 -9.93 5.06 -11.12
C PRO A 191 -8.86 5.66 -12.05
N PRO A 192 -8.47 4.96 -13.14
CA PRO A 192 -7.42 5.41 -14.03
C PRO A 192 -7.71 6.83 -14.49
N ASN A 193 -6.79 7.75 -14.14
CA ASN A 193 -6.91 9.16 -14.44
C ASN A 193 -7.23 9.35 -15.94
N PRO A 194 -8.12 10.29 -16.29
CA PRO A 194 -8.63 10.44 -17.65
C PRO A 194 -7.50 10.87 -18.60
N GLY A 195 -6.81 9.90 -19.21
CA GLY A 195 -5.95 10.07 -20.39
C GLY A 195 -4.69 10.92 -20.25
N VAL A 196 -4.44 11.59 -19.12
CA VAL A 196 -3.25 12.43 -18.93
C VAL A 196 -2.06 11.57 -18.50
N ASN A 197 -1.01 11.60 -19.31
CA ASN A 197 0.28 11.01 -18.92
C ASN A 197 1.00 11.95 -17.94
N LEU A 198 0.76 11.76 -16.64
CA LEU A 198 1.41 12.56 -15.59
C LEU A 198 2.94 12.50 -15.62
N ASN A 199 3.52 11.42 -16.16
CA ASN A 199 4.98 11.28 -16.26
C ASN A 199 5.63 12.25 -17.25
N THR A 200 4.86 12.87 -18.16
CA THR A 200 5.38 13.75 -19.21
C THR A 200 4.96 15.20 -19.04
N ILE A 201 4.18 15.52 -18.00
CA ILE A 201 3.69 16.87 -17.78
C ILE A 201 4.83 17.85 -17.45
N SER A 202 4.80 19.03 -18.06
CA SER A 202 5.76 20.10 -17.80
C SER A 202 5.50 20.77 -16.44
N ALA A 203 6.51 21.45 -15.88
CA ALA A 203 6.35 22.21 -14.65
C ALA A 203 5.36 23.39 -14.79
N ALA A 204 5.19 23.93 -15.99
CA ALA A 204 4.21 24.97 -16.26
C ALA A 204 2.78 24.41 -16.16
N ASP A 205 2.52 23.31 -16.86
CA ASP A 205 1.19 22.67 -16.91
C ASP A 205 0.79 22.13 -15.53
N ALA A 206 1.73 21.55 -14.78
CA ALA A 206 1.48 21.09 -13.41
C ALA A 206 1.08 22.23 -12.45
N ARG A 207 1.63 23.45 -12.63
CA ARG A 207 1.23 24.63 -11.84
C ARG A 207 -0.16 25.13 -12.23
N VAL A 208 -0.48 25.14 -13.52
CA VAL A 208 -1.82 25.51 -14.03
C VAL A 208 -2.88 24.54 -13.48
N LEU A 209 -2.60 23.24 -13.56
CA LEU A 209 -3.46 22.18 -13.04
C LEU A 209 -3.70 22.34 -11.53
N MET A 210 -2.64 22.59 -10.74
CA MET A 210 -2.78 22.88 -9.30
C MET A 210 -3.63 24.12 -9.02
N SER A 211 -3.47 25.18 -9.82
CA SER A 211 -4.24 26.42 -9.68
C SER A 211 -5.74 26.19 -9.93
N HIS A 212 -6.08 25.47 -11.01
CA HIS A 212 -7.47 25.13 -11.33
C HIS A 212 -8.08 24.22 -10.26
N GLU A 213 -7.36 23.21 -9.79
CA GLU A 213 -7.85 22.28 -8.77
C GLU A 213 -8.03 22.99 -7.41
N HIS A 214 -7.08 23.84 -7.01
CA HIS A 214 -7.21 24.70 -5.83
C HIS A 214 -8.45 25.58 -5.91
N LYS A 215 -8.70 26.20 -7.06
CA LYS A 215 -9.86 27.07 -7.27
C LYS A 215 -11.19 26.29 -7.21
N ALA A 216 -11.21 25.06 -7.73
CA ALA A 216 -12.37 24.19 -7.70
C ALA A 216 -12.66 23.62 -6.29
N LEU A 217 -11.61 23.27 -5.55
CA LEU A 217 -11.70 22.78 -4.17
C LEU A 217 -11.97 23.90 -3.15
N GLY A 218 -11.44 25.09 -3.39
CA GLY A 218 -11.44 26.21 -2.45
C GLY A 218 -10.35 26.13 -1.38
N PHE A 219 -9.48 25.12 -1.45
CA PHE A 219 -8.34 24.93 -0.56
C PHE A 219 -7.20 24.25 -1.34
N ARG A 220 -6.03 24.15 -0.72
CA ARG A 220 -4.87 23.52 -1.35
C ARG A 220 -5.13 22.04 -1.65
N PRO A 221 -4.91 21.58 -2.91
CA PRO A 221 -5.04 20.18 -3.27
C PRO A 221 -4.37 19.24 -2.26
N PRO A 222 -5.08 18.21 -1.78
CA PRO A 222 -4.52 17.27 -0.81
C PRO A 222 -3.37 16.45 -1.44
N PRO A 223 -2.45 15.90 -0.64
CA PRO A 223 -1.44 14.99 -1.16
C PRO A 223 -2.12 13.76 -1.80
N GLY A 224 -1.59 13.33 -2.95
CA GLY A 224 -2.19 12.24 -3.74
C GLY A 224 -3.34 12.68 -4.65
N SER A 225 -3.67 13.98 -4.71
CA SER A 225 -4.50 14.49 -5.79
C SER A 225 -3.76 14.53 -7.12
N LEU A 226 -4.50 14.68 -8.22
CA LEU A 226 -3.94 14.70 -9.57
C LEU A 226 -2.96 15.86 -9.75
N ALA A 227 -3.25 17.05 -9.20
CA ALA A 227 -2.28 18.15 -9.19
C ALA A 227 -1.03 17.83 -8.36
N ALA A 228 -1.17 17.21 -7.18
CA ALA A 228 -0.04 16.86 -6.33
C ALA A 228 0.88 15.83 -7.00
N GLU A 229 0.30 14.85 -7.70
CA GLU A 229 1.03 13.87 -8.51
C GLU A 229 1.73 14.52 -9.71
N ALA A 230 1.03 15.40 -10.44
CA ALA A 230 1.60 16.17 -11.55
C ALA A 230 2.80 17.02 -11.12
N GLN A 231 2.71 17.70 -9.97
CA GLN A 231 3.84 18.45 -9.42
C GLN A 231 5.01 17.55 -9.06
N SER A 232 4.74 16.39 -8.48
CA SER A 232 5.76 15.40 -8.13
C SER A 232 6.47 14.85 -9.37
N ALA A 233 5.73 14.64 -10.47
CA ALA A 233 6.30 14.22 -11.75
C ALA A 233 7.10 15.34 -12.42
N ALA A 234 6.56 16.55 -12.47
CA ALA A 234 7.25 17.72 -13.03
C ALA A 234 8.52 18.08 -12.25
N ALA A 235 8.59 17.83 -10.94
CA ALA A 235 9.82 18.00 -10.16
C ALA A 235 10.94 17.07 -10.63
N ARG A 236 10.60 15.92 -11.23
CA ARG A 236 11.58 14.98 -11.82
C ARG A 236 11.89 15.32 -13.28
N HIS A 237 10.95 15.95 -13.98
CA HIS A 237 11.04 16.30 -15.40
C HIS A 237 10.50 17.72 -15.64
N PRO A 238 11.25 18.79 -15.31
CA PRO A 238 10.72 20.15 -15.32
C PRO A 238 10.28 20.63 -16.71
N GLU A 239 10.96 20.17 -17.75
CA GLU A 239 10.67 20.50 -19.15
C GLU A 239 9.53 19.66 -19.75
N GLY A 240 9.09 18.59 -19.09
CA GLY A 240 8.18 17.61 -19.67
C GLY A 240 8.78 16.89 -20.90
N ASP A 241 7.92 16.32 -21.74
CA ASP A 241 8.28 15.77 -23.06
C ASP A 241 8.16 16.80 -24.21
N GLY A 242 7.93 18.06 -23.87
CA GLY A 242 7.64 19.15 -24.80
C GLY A 242 6.19 19.18 -25.28
N THR A 243 5.32 18.27 -24.82
CA THR A 243 3.88 18.39 -25.04
C THR A 243 3.29 19.32 -23.99
N HIS A 244 2.60 20.36 -24.45
CA HIS A 244 1.81 21.25 -23.61
C HIS A 244 0.33 20.90 -23.78
N PHE A 245 -0.39 20.84 -22.66
CA PHE A 245 -1.84 20.66 -22.67
C PHE A 245 -2.56 22.01 -22.82
N ASP A 246 -3.68 22.01 -23.54
CA ASP A 246 -4.54 23.18 -23.63
C ASP A 246 -5.10 23.56 -22.24
N ASP A 247 -5.15 24.86 -21.91
CA ASP A 247 -5.61 25.33 -20.58
C ASP A 247 -7.03 24.87 -20.26
N ASP A 248 -7.93 24.84 -21.25
CA ASP A 248 -9.30 24.37 -21.05
C ASP A 248 -9.36 22.87 -20.73
N THR A 249 -8.46 22.07 -21.31
CA THR A 249 -8.35 20.63 -21.00
C THR A 249 -7.86 20.44 -19.56
N LEU A 250 -6.81 21.16 -19.16
CA LEU A 250 -6.30 21.12 -17.79
C LEU A 250 -7.35 21.57 -16.76
N ARG A 251 -8.14 22.58 -17.11
CA ARG A 251 -9.26 23.04 -16.30
C ARG A 251 -10.29 21.94 -16.09
N ASP A 252 -10.77 21.31 -17.16
CA ASP A 252 -11.79 20.24 -17.07
C ASP A 252 -11.31 19.04 -16.25
N ILE A 253 -10.05 18.65 -16.41
CA ILE A 253 -9.43 17.56 -15.64
C ILE A 253 -9.37 17.93 -14.15
N ALA A 254 -8.92 19.14 -13.82
CA ALA A 254 -8.86 19.62 -12.45
C ALA A 254 -10.24 19.69 -11.78
N PHE A 255 -11.29 20.11 -12.50
CA PHE A 255 -12.65 20.13 -11.97
C PHE A 255 -13.15 18.72 -11.64
N ARG A 256 -12.91 17.74 -12.51
CA ARG A 256 -13.30 16.34 -12.25
C ARG A 256 -12.58 15.74 -11.05
N ASP A 257 -11.28 15.99 -10.91
CA ASP A 257 -10.54 15.50 -9.73
C ASP A 257 -11.00 16.20 -8.46
N ALA A 258 -11.28 17.50 -8.52
CA ALA A 258 -11.84 18.25 -7.39
C ALA A 258 -13.23 17.72 -6.97
N GLU A 259 -14.11 17.38 -7.92
CA GLU A 259 -15.40 16.75 -7.64
C GLU A 259 -15.22 15.37 -6.98
N ARG A 260 -14.29 14.55 -7.48
CA ARG A 260 -13.95 13.26 -6.88
C ARG A 260 -13.47 13.43 -5.44
N ILE A 261 -12.55 14.37 -5.20
CA ILE A 261 -12.01 14.63 -3.86
C ILE A 261 -13.10 15.14 -2.91
N LYS A 262 -14.02 15.98 -3.40
CA LYS A 262 -15.18 16.40 -2.61
C LYS A 262 -16.06 15.21 -2.25
N ALA A 263 -16.38 14.35 -3.20
CA ALA A 263 -17.15 13.13 -2.95
C ALA A 263 -16.43 12.19 -1.96
N ASP A 264 -15.13 11.95 -2.13
CA ASP A 264 -14.33 11.14 -1.21
C ASP A 264 -14.30 11.74 0.20
N ARG A 265 -14.22 13.07 0.31
CA ARG A 265 -14.24 13.78 1.59
C ARG A 265 -15.63 13.74 2.23
N GLU A 266 -16.70 13.86 1.45
CA GLU A 266 -18.08 13.73 1.92
C GLU A 266 -18.38 12.30 2.39
N LEU A 267 -17.87 11.27 1.70
CA LEU A 267 -17.98 9.88 2.16
C LEU A 267 -17.21 9.65 3.47
N ASN A 268 -16.05 10.30 3.62
CA ASN A 268 -15.26 10.26 4.85
C ASN A 268 -15.81 11.16 5.98
N MET A 269 -16.81 12.00 5.70
CA MET A 269 -17.45 12.88 6.68
C MET A 269 -18.86 12.37 7.00
N ILE A 270 -19.02 11.76 8.17
CA ILE A 270 -20.37 11.52 8.69
C ILE A 270 -20.84 12.80 9.38
N GLY A 271 -21.71 13.54 8.70
CA GLY A 271 -22.15 14.84 9.17
C GLY A 271 -21.01 15.85 9.11
N GLU A 272 -20.61 16.41 10.25
CA GLU A 272 -19.53 17.41 10.35
C GLU A 272 -18.17 16.78 10.72
N ILE A 273 -18.12 15.48 10.98
CA ILE A 273 -16.96 14.84 11.61
C ILE A 273 -16.18 14.07 10.56
N ASN A 274 -14.90 14.40 10.49
CA ASN A 274 -13.95 13.64 9.68
C ASN A 274 -13.55 12.37 10.45
N VAL A 275 -13.99 11.21 9.98
CA VAL A 275 -13.68 9.90 10.60
C VAL A 275 -12.16 9.67 10.68
N SER A 276 -11.39 10.24 9.75
CA SER A 276 -9.93 10.15 9.74
C SER A 276 -9.23 10.95 10.84
N ALA A 277 -9.94 11.83 11.54
CA ALA A 277 -9.42 12.64 12.64
C ALA A 277 -9.82 12.08 14.02
N VAL A 278 -10.52 10.95 14.08
CA VAL A 278 -10.99 10.36 15.33
C VAL A 278 -9.81 9.76 16.11
N GLY A 279 -9.76 10.05 17.42
CA GLY A 279 -8.75 9.49 18.33
C GLY A 279 -9.02 8.03 18.68
N LYS A 280 -8.07 7.39 19.37
CA LYS A 280 -8.17 5.96 19.71
C LYS A 280 -9.41 5.62 20.54
N GLU A 281 -9.81 6.51 21.45
CA GLU A 281 -11.00 6.34 22.29
C GLU A 281 -12.29 6.40 21.46
N GLY A 282 -12.48 7.45 20.66
CA GLY A 282 -13.63 7.57 19.76
C GLY A 282 -13.70 6.42 18.75
N ALA A 283 -12.56 5.96 18.23
CA ALA A 283 -12.48 4.84 17.31
C ALA A 283 -12.95 3.53 17.96
N SER A 284 -12.55 3.30 19.22
CA SER A 284 -13.00 2.13 19.99
C SER A 284 -14.51 2.17 20.27
N GLU A 285 -15.08 3.35 20.51
CA GLU A 285 -16.53 3.49 20.70
C GLU A 285 -17.32 3.24 19.43
N ILE A 286 -16.85 3.76 18.29
CA ILE A 286 -17.46 3.55 16.98
C ILE A 286 -17.43 2.06 16.63
N GLN A 287 -16.27 1.41 16.81
CA GLN A 287 -16.13 -0.03 16.60
C GLN A 287 -17.08 -0.83 17.49
N SER A 288 -17.13 -0.52 18.79
CA SER A 288 -18.04 -1.22 19.70
C SER A 288 -19.51 -1.03 19.33
N ALA A 289 -19.89 0.09 18.73
CA ALA A 289 -21.26 0.35 18.27
C ALA A 289 -21.61 -0.51 17.04
N GLU A 290 -20.71 -0.60 16.07
CA GLU A 290 -20.87 -1.42 14.86
C GLU A 290 -20.85 -2.91 15.17
N ASP A 291 -19.85 -3.40 15.93
CA ASP A 291 -19.73 -4.80 16.33
C ASP A 291 -20.98 -5.29 17.07
N LYS A 292 -21.61 -4.40 17.86
CA LYS A 292 -22.87 -4.70 18.56
C LYS A 292 -24.06 -4.81 17.62
N ALA A 293 -24.12 -4.00 16.56
CA ALA A 293 -25.19 -4.05 15.56
C ALA A 293 -25.05 -5.29 14.65
N LEU A 294 -23.83 -5.55 14.20
CA LEU A 294 -23.46 -6.65 13.33
C LEU A 294 -23.52 -8.00 14.07
N GLY A 295 -23.08 -8.04 15.33
CA GLY A 295 -23.00 -9.24 16.16
C GLY A 295 -21.66 -9.98 16.06
N HIS A 296 -20.71 -9.46 15.30
CA HIS A 296 -19.32 -9.92 15.19
C HIS A 296 -18.41 -8.73 14.85
N SER A 297 -17.10 -8.99 14.75
CA SER A 297 -16.13 -7.97 14.35
C SER A 297 -16.47 -7.41 12.98
N ALA A 298 -16.43 -6.09 12.88
CA ALA A 298 -16.62 -5.34 11.66
C ALA A 298 -15.64 -5.79 10.54
N PRO A 299 -16.10 -5.89 9.28
CA PRO A 299 -15.26 -6.27 8.15
C PRO A 299 -14.27 -5.16 7.78
N SER A 300 -13.19 -5.51 7.07
CA SER A 300 -12.24 -4.51 6.58
C SER A 300 -12.91 -3.57 5.57
N GLY A 301 -12.79 -2.27 5.81
CA GLY A 301 -13.36 -1.23 4.93
C GLY A 301 -14.69 -0.66 5.42
N SER A 302 -15.24 -1.17 6.53
CA SER A 302 -16.38 -0.51 7.18
C SER A 302 -15.95 0.74 7.95
N LEU A 303 -16.94 1.51 8.40
CA LEU A 303 -16.70 2.71 9.19
C LEU A 303 -15.83 2.48 10.43
N ALA A 304 -16.12 1.42 11.19
CA ALA A 304 -15.33 1.06 12.36
C ALA A 304 -13.88 0.75 12.02
N ALA A 305 -13.65 0.01 10.93
CA ALA A 305 -12.30 -0.31 10.48
C ALA A 305 -11.53 0.97 10.07
N GLU A 306 -12.21 1.92 9.43
CA GLU A 306 -11.61 3.21 9.08
C GLU A 306 -11.32 4.07 10.33
N ALA A 307 -12.27 4.16 11.26
CA ALA A 307 -12.09 4.88 12.52
C ALA A 307 -10.94 4.29 13.35
N GLN A 308 -10.82 2.96 13.42
CA GLN A 308 -9.68 2.29 14.05
C GLN A 308 -8.37 2.65 13.38
N SER A 309 -8.30 2.60 12.04
CA SER A 309 -7.10 3.00 11.32
C SER A 309 -6.72 4.46 11.57
N ALA A 310 -7.72 5.34 11.74
CA ALA A 310 -7.51 6.73 12.12
C ALA A 310 -6.96 6.85 13.54
N GLY A 311 -7.57 6.15 14.52
CA GLY A 311 -7.12 6.12 15.91
C GLY A 311 -5.71 5.54 16.09
N ASP A 312 -5.31 4.58 15.26
CA ASP A 312 -3.95 4.03 15.25
C ASP A 312 -2.91 5.04 14.71
N LYS A 313 -3.28 5.85 13.71
CA LYS A 313 -2.43 6.93 13.16
C LYS A 313 -2.37 8.14 14.08
N HIS A 314 -3.47 8.43 14.76
CA HIS A 314 -3.67 9.61 15.59
C HIS A 314 -4.23 9.20 16.97
N PRO A 315 -3.41 8.62 17.86
CA PRO A 315 -3.90 8.07 19.13
C PRO A 315 -4.55 9.13 20.03
N GLN A 316 -4.09 10.38 19.96
CA GLN A 316 -4.63 11.52 20.71
C GLN A 316 -5.84 12.19 20.06
N GLY A 317 -6.30 11.70 18.90
CA GLY A 317 -7.23 12.43 18.05
C GLY A 317 -6.55 13.53 17.24
N GLY A 318 -7.19 13.90 16.13
CA GLY A 318 -6.82 15.06 15.33
C GLY A 318 -7.51 16.31 15.90
N THR A 319 -8.34 16.94 15.08
CA THR A 319 -9.17 18.09 15.50
C THR A 319 -10.45 17.69 16.24
N PHE A 320 -10.71 16.39 16.40
CA PHE A 320 -11.92 15.87 17.03
C PHE A 320 -11.59 15.31 18.41
N ASP A 321 -12.14 15.93 19.46
CA ASP A 321 -12.04 15.44 20.83
C ASP A 321 -13.41 14.84 21.22
N PRO A 322 -13.48 13.52 21.47
CA PRO A 322 -14.75 12.86 21.80
C PRO A 322 -15.37 13.38 23.10
N THR A 323 -14.58 14.00 23.99
CA THR A 323 -15.06 14.53 25.26
C THR A 323 -15.77 15.88 25.11
N THR A 324 -15.33 16.71 24.15
CA THR A 324 -15.95 18.01 23.88
C THR A 324 -17.14 17.89 22.95
N ASP A 325 -17.07 16.97 21.97
CA ASP A 325 -18.04 16.86 20.89
C ASP A 325 -18.88 15.57 21.00
N ALA A 326 -19.42 15.29 22.18
CA ALA A 326 -20.18 14.06 22.44
C ALA A 326 -21.40 13.85 21.52
N VAL A 327 -22.08 14.94 21.12
CA VAL A 327 -23.22 14.87 20.17
C VAL A 327 -22.77 14.40 18.81
N ALA A 328 -21.61 14.90 18.39
CA ALA A 328 -21.00 14.58 17.12
C ALA A 328 -20.57 13.09 17.13
N LEU A 329 -19.89 12.64 18.19
CA LEU A 329 -19.52 11.23 18.37
C LEU A 329 -20.73 10.28 18.29
N GLU A 330 -21.84 10.63 18.92
CA GLU A 330 -23.04 9.79 18.89
C GLU A 330 -23.64 9.70 17.48
N ALA A 331 -23.59 10.78 16.68
CA ALA A 331 -24.02 10.74 15.28
C ALA A 331 -23.17 9.76 14.43
N VAL A 332 -21.85 9.69 14.69
CA VAL A 332 -20.96 8.72 14.02
C VAL A 332 -21.27 7.30 14.47
N LYS A 333 -21.55 7.11 15.76
CA LYS A 333 -21.95 5.79 16.29
C LYS A 333 -23.29 5.34 15.73
N ASP A 334 -24.25 6.23 15.53
CA ASP A 334 -25.53 5.93 14.88
C ASP A 334 -25.33 5.53 13.41
N ALA A 335 -24.46 6.23 12.68
CA ALA A 335 -24.09 5.84 11.32
C ALA A 335 -23.42 4.45 11.28
N ALA A 336 -22.50 4.18 12.21
CA ALA A 336 -21.84 2.87 12.33
C ALA A 336 -22.82 1.74 12.67
N ARG A 337 -23.80 1.97 13.55
CA ARG A 337 -24.89 1.01 13.83
C ARG A 337 -25.69 0.72 12.57
N LYS A 338 -26.06 1.76 11.83
CA LYS A 338 -26.84 1.63 10.58
C LYS A 338 -26.08 0.84 9.52
N GLU A 339 -24.79 1.13 9.32
CA GLU A 339 -23.94 0.37 8.39
C GLU A 339 -23.80 -1.10 8.82
N GLY A 340 -23.60 -1.36 10.12
CA GLY A 340 -23.57 -2.73 10.66
C GLY A 340 -24.88 -3.49 10.44
N GLU A 341 -26.03 -2.84 10.55
CA GLU A 341 -27.34 -3.43 10.24
C GLU A 341 -27.50 -3.72 8.73
N GLU A 342 -27.05 -2.82 7.86
CA GLU A 342 -27.06 -3.01 6.40
C GLU A 342 -26.16 -4.17 5.97
N LEU A 343 -24.96 -4.28 6.55
CA LEU A 343 -24.04 -5.40 6.31
C LEU A 343 -24.63 -6.73 6.78
N ARG A 344 -25.23 -6.76 7.98
CA ARG A 344 -25.94 -7.94 8.50
C ARG A 344 -27.09 -8.38 7.58
N ALA A 345 -27.85 -7.42 7.06
CA ALA A 345 -28.92 -7.70 6.09
C ALA A 345 -28.34 -8.27 4.78
N ALA A 346 -27.25 -7.69 4.26
CA ALA A 346 -26.56 -8.19 3.07
C ALA A 346 -26.05 -9.63 3.25
N GLU A 347 -25.45 -9.97 4.40
CA GLU A 347 -24.99 -11.34 4.71
C GLU A 347 -26.15 -12.34 4.80
N SER A 348 -27.29 -11.93 5.36
CA SER A 348 -28.48 -12.79 5.40
C SER A 348 -29.03 -13.11 3.99
N THR A 349 -28.92 -12.16 3.06
CA THR A 349 -29.35 -12.37 1.67
C THR A 349 -28.36 -13.22 0.86
N SER A 350 -27.04 -13.05 1.07
CA SER A 350 -26.03 -13.84 0.38
C SER A 350 -26.02 -15.32 0.77
N SER A 351 -26.40 -15.64 2.02
CA SER A 351 -26.51 -17.03 2.49
C SER A 351 -27.68 -17.83 1.88
N THR A 352 -28.61 -17.21 1.13
CA THR A 352 -29.86 -17.86 0.71
C THR A 352 -29.82 -18.46 -0.71
N VAL A 353 -28.75 -18.30 -1.48
CA VAL A 353 -28.74 -18.72 -2.89
C VAL A 353 -27.59 -19.68 -3.22
N VAL A 354 -27.76 -20.95 -2.87
CA VAL A 354 -27.53 -22.05 -3.83
C VAL A 354 -28.50 -23.19 -3.49
N PRO A 355 -29.74 -23.23 -4.02
CA PRO A 355 -30.40 -24.52 -4.18
C PRO A 355 -29.53 -25.30 -5.16
N SER A 356 -28.73 -26.22 -4.62
CA SER A 356 -28.00 -27.24 -5.37
C SER A 356 -28.94 -27.81 -6.42
N ALA A 357 -28.74 -27.40 -7.68
CA ALA A 357 -29.47 -27.93 -8.81
C ALA A 357 -29.05 -29.40 -8.92
N ALA A 358 -29.84 -30.25 -8.28
CA ALA A 358 -29.77 -31.69 -8.39
C ALA A 358 -29.79 -32.04 -9.88
N ALA A 359 -28.65 -32.51 -10.37
CA ALA A 359 -28.58 -33.20 -11.64
C ALA A 359 -29.63 -34.33 -11.65
N PRO A 360 -30.40 -34.50 -12.73
CA PRO A 360 -31.35 -35.62 -12.84
C PRO A 360 -30.56 -36.94 -12.85
N ALA A 361 -30.70 -37.73 -11.78
CA ALA A 361 -30.14 -39.06 -11.69
C ALA A 361 -30.91 -40.02 -12.62
N PRO A 362 -30.22 -40.94 -13.33
CA PRO A 362 -30.87 -42.05 -14.02
C PRO A 362 -31.27 -43.14 -13.02
N GLU A 363 -32.49 -43.67 -13.23
CA GLU A 363 -33.11 -44.78 -12.52
C GLU A 363 -32.18 -45.99 -12.34
N LYS A 364 -31.97 -46.45 -11.09
CA LYS A 364 -31.70 -47.86 -10.79
C LYS A 364 -32.25 -48.31 -9.44
N LYS A 365 -33.23 -49.20 -9.54
CA LYS A 365 -33.56 -50.40 -8.75
C LYS A 365 -33.20 -50.45 -7.26
N GLU A 366 -34.28 -50.54 -6.50
CA GLU A 366 -34.47 -51.22 -5.22
C GLU A 366 -33.47 -52.35 -4.92
N LYS A 367 -32.84 -52.28 -3.75
CA LYS A 367 -32.77 -53.39 -2.81
C LYS A 367 -32.48 -52.86 -1.41
N GLY A 368 -33.42 -53.10 -0.50
CA GLY A 368 -33.37 -52.59 0.86
C GLY A 368 -32.32 -53.26 1.74
N THR A 369 -31.99 -52.57 2.82
CA THR A 369 -31.68 -53.11 4.14
C THR A 369 -31.93 -52.00 5.15
N GLU A 370 -32.88 -52.25 6.05
CA GLU A 370 -33.04 -51.52 7.29
C GLU A 370 -31.74 -51.61 8.10
N ASN A 371 -31.26 -50.48 8.61
CA ASN A 371 -30.38 -50.45 9.78
C ASN A 371 -30.61 -49.15 10.53
N THR A 372 -31.45 -49.26 11.55
CA THR A 372 -31.69 -48.28 12.60
C THR A 372 -30.43 -48.15 13.44
N VAL A 373 -29.76 -47.00 13.38
CA VAL A 373 -28.70 -46.63 14.34
C VAL A 373 -29.15 -45.36 15.04
N GLN A 374 -29.48 -45.52 16.32
CA GLN A 374 -29.66 -44.46 17.29
C GLN A 374 -28.35 -43.65 17.41
N THR A 375 -28.44 -42.33 17.22
CA THR A 375 -27.36 -41.41 17.59
C THR A 375 -27.76 -40.69 18.87
N ASP A 376 -27.15 -41.13 19.97
CA ASP A 376 -27.17 -40.43 21.25
C ASP A 376 -26.48 -39.06 21.15
N ALA A 377 -27.06 -38.09 21.85
CA ALA A 377 -26.55 -36.74 21.99
C ALA A 377 -25.30 -36.75 22.91
N LEU A 378 -24.13 -36.51 22.34
CA LEU A 378 -22.92 -36.18 23.10
C LEU A 378 -22.80 -34.65 23.20
N THR A 379 -23.13 -34.13 24.37
CA THR A 379 -22.77 -32.78 24.81
C THR A 379 -21.33 -32.81 25.32
N GLU A 380 -20.37 -32.37 24.50
CA GLU A 380 -19.01 -32.07 24.97
C GLU A 380 -18.83 -30.54 25.05
N GLU A 381 -18.51 -30.06 26.25
CA GLU A 381 -18.06 -28.70 26.49
C GLU A 381 -16.66 -28.47 25.88
N PRO A 382 -16.40 -27.31 25.25
CA PRO A 382 -15.07 -26.99 24.74
C PRO A 382 -14.10 -26.59 25.88
N PRO A 383 -12.82 -27.02 25.81
CA PRO A 383 -11.82 -26.68 26.81
C PRO A 383 -11.42 -25.19 26.74
N SER A 384 -11.49 -24.53 27.89
CA SER A 384 -10.94 -23.21 28.17
C SER A 384 -9.42 -23.20 27.96
N VAL A 385 -8.96 -22.60 26.84
CA VAL A 385 -7.55 -22.33 26.59
C VAL A 385 -7.22 -20.93 27.08
N VAL A 386 -6.67 -20.85 28.29
CA VAL A 386 -6.07 -19.63 28.85
C VAL A 386 -4.78 -19.33 28.08
N ARG A 387 -4.87 -18.46 27.06
CA ARG A 387 -3.70 -17.87 26.39
C ARG A 387 -3.08 -16.81 27.30
N GLY A 388 -2.01 -17.17 27.99
CA GLY A 388 -1.13 -16.22 28.66
C GLY A 388 -0.43 -15.33 27.64
N VAL A 389 -0.81 -14.05 27.59
CA VAL A 389 -0.12 -13.01 26.82
C VAL A 389 1.20 -12.69 27.52
N THR A 390 2.29 -13.28 27.03
CA THR A 390 3.64 -12.86 27.41
C THR A 390 3.97 -11.56 26.68
N THR A 391 3.94 -10.46 27.42
CA THR A 391 4.38 -9.13 27.00
C THR A 391 5.89 -9.13 26.77
N SER A 392 6.30 -8.99 25.50
CA SER A 392 7.69 -8.76 25.11
C SER A 392 8.14 -7.37 25.58
N PRO A 393 9.31 -7.23 26.25
CA PRO A 393 9.82 -5.94 26.68
C PRO A 393 10.24 -5.06 25.48
N PRO A 394 10.11 -3.72 25.60
CA PRO A 394 10.41 -2.79 24.52
C PRO A 394 11.90 -2.78 24.17
N LEU A 395 12.19 -2.94 22.87
CA LEU A 395 13.52 -2.79 22.31
C LEU A 395 13.93 -1.31 22.32
N ASN A 396 14.81 -0.94 23.24
CA ASN A 396 15.46 0.37 23.23
C ASN A 396 16.37 0.48 22.01
N ARG A 397 15.98 1.32 21.05
CA ARG A 397 16.86 1.77 19.95
C ARG A 397 17.87 2.76 20.53
N THR A 398 19.14 2.36 20.56
CA THR A 398 20.26 3.27 20.74
C THR A 398 20.49 4.01 19.43
N GLU A 399 20.08 5.26 19.35
CA GLU A 399 20.45 6.16 18.25
C GLU A 399 21.94 6.49 18.37
N THR A 400 22.73 6.05 17.40
CA THR A 400 24.10 6.51 17.19
C THR A 400 24.02 7.87 16.52
N ALA A 401 24.19 8.93 17.31
CA ALA A 401 24.37 10.29 16.81
C ALA A 401 25.76 10.40 16.17
N ASP A 402 25.82 10.24 14.84
CA ASP A 402 27.01 10.53 14.05
C ASP A 402 26.84 11.96 13.50
N SER A 403 27.48 12.91 14.20
CA SER A 403 27.44 14.34 13.87
C SER A 403 28.43 14.62 12.74
N LEU A 404 27.93 14.87 11.53
CA LEU A 404 28.74 15.40 10.43
C LEU A 404 28.90 16.92 10.60
N GLU A 405 30.09 17.36 11.00
CA GLU A 405 30.49 18.76 10.93
C GLU A 405 30.67 19.18 9.46
N ILE A 406 29.74 20.00 8.97
CA ILE A 406 29.88 20.66 7.67
C ILE A 406 30.69 21.94 7.89
N VAL A 407 31.98 21.88 7.54
CA VAL A 407 32.86 23.04 7.47
C VAL A 407 32.57 23.76 6.16
N CYS A 408 31.85 24.89 6.25
CA CYS A 408 31.71 25.83 5.12
C CYS A 408 32.93 26.75 5.08
N ASP A 409 33.87 26.47 4.17
CA ASP A 409 34.90 27.43 3.80
C ASP A 409 34.26 28.60 3.03
N VAL A 410 34.27 29.78 3.66
CA VAL A 410 33.94 31.06 3.04
C VAL A 410 35.20 31.58 2.38
N LEU A 411 35.25 31.53 1.05
CA LEU A 411 36.26 32.24 0.27
C LEU A 411 35.87 33.73 0.18
N ALA A 412 36.78 34.59 0.65
CA ALA A 412 36.72 36.04 0.59
C ALA A 412 37.17 36.59 -0.77
#